data_AF-A0A519P792-F1
#
_entry.id   AF-A0A519P792-F1
#
_cell.length_a   1.000
_cell.length_b   1.000
_cell.length_c   1.000
_cell.angle_alpha   90.00
_cell.angle_beta   90.00
_cell.angle_gamma   90.00
#
_symmetry.space_group_name_H-M   'P 1'
#
loop_
_entity.id
_entity.type
_entity.pdbx_description
1 polymer ?
#
loop_
_entity_poly.entity_id
_entity_poly.type
_entity_poly.pdbx_seq_one_letter_code
_entity_poly.pdbx_strand_id
1 'polypeptide(L)'
;MSDVTQLGLSEAELDRLGGLWTAREISQQPAMLRETQGLLMAGRAEIEAFLKPLLAQSTLRIILTGAGTSAFAGECLAPVLSQRLGRRVEAIATTDLVCAPHLYFEAETPTLLVSFGRSGNSPESVAAIELADRLVKDLSHLVITC
;
A
#
# COMPACT_ATOMS: atom_id res chain seq x y z
N MET A 1 -10.45 38.27 -7.65
CA MET A 1 -10.22 36.81 -7.57
C MET A 1 -10.54 36.44 -6.14
N SER A 2 -11.54 35.60 -5.89
CA SER A 2 -11.82 35.14 -4.52
C SER A 2 -10.63 34.30 -4.06
N ASP A 3 -9.99 34.68 -2.96
CA ASP A 3 -8.97 33.85 -2.33
C ASP A 3 -9.59 32.48 -2.05
N VAL A 4 -9.04 31.44 -2.68
CA VAL A 4 -9.46 30.07 -2.40
C VAL A 4 -9.00 29.74 -1.00
N THR A 5 -9.94 29.49 -0.11
CA THR A 5 -9.64 29.11 1.28
C THR A 5 -9.42 27.61 1.36
N GLN A 6 -8.26 27.19 1.88
CA GLN A 6 -7.92 25.80 2.18
C GLN A 6 -7.80 25.64 3.69
N LEU A 7 -8.57 24.71 4.27
CA LEU A 7 -8.54 24.42 5.72
C LEU A 7 -8.73 25.66 6.62
N GLY A 8 -9.46 26.68 6.13
CA GLY A 8 -9.73 27.92 6.87
C GLY A 8 -8.71 29.06 6.65
N LEU A 9 -7.67 28.88 5.84
CA LEU A 9 -6.66 29.92 5.52
C LEU A 9 -6.63 30.20 4.02
N SER A 10 -6.23 31.41 3.61
CA SER A 10 -6.00 31.72 2.20
C SER A 10 -4.72 31.02 1.70
N GLU A 11 -4.65 30.73 0.40
CA GLU A 11 -3.44 30.13 -0.17
C GLU A 11 -2.19 31.01 0.04
N ALA A 12 -2.32 32.33 -0.02
CA ALA A 12 -1.21 33.25 0.24
C ALA A 12 -0.68 33.14 1.68
N GLU A 13 -1.59 32.97 2.66
CA GLU A 13 -1.20 32.76 4.04
C GLU A 13 -0.52 31.40 4.25
N LEU A 14 -1.06 30.34 3.63
CA LEU A 14 -0.47 29.00 3.67
C LEU A 14 0.91 28.94 3.01
N ASP A 15 1.10 29.65 1.90
CA ASP A 15 2.38 29.74 1.20
C ASP A 15 3.43 30.42 2.07
N ARG A 16 3.07 31.55 2.71
CA ARG A 16 3.92 32.25 3.67
C ARG A 16 4.32 31.36 4.86
N LEU A 17 3.45 30.45 5.28
CA LEU A 17 3.69 29.49 6.37
C LEU A 17 4.39 28.19 5.90
N GLY A 18 4.64 28.02 4.60
CA GLY A 18 5.23 26.80 4.02
C GLY A 18 4.30 25.58 4.01
N GLY A 19 3.00 25.77 4.24
CA GLY A 19 2.00 24.70 4.37
C GLY A 19 1.09 24.50 3.15
N LEU A 20 1.27 25.27 2.08
CA LEU A 20 0.37 25.30 0.93
C LEU A 20 0.13 23.91 0.31
N TRP A 21 1.19 23.16 0.03
CA TRP A 21 1.08 21.85 -0.62
C TRP A 21 0.41 20.82 0.26
N THR A 22 0.78 20.73 1.54
CA THR A 22 0.13 19.85 2.50
C THR A 22 -1.36 20.16 2.64
N ALA A 23 -1.73 21.46 2.70
CA ALA A 23 -3.13 21.86 2.76
C ALA A 23 -3.90 21.45 1.50
N ARG A 24 -3.32 21.66 0.31
CA ARG A 24 -3.92 21.22 -0.96
C ARG A 24 -4.08 19.71 -1.03
N GLU A 25 -3.04 18.95 -0.66
CA GLU A 25 -3.05 17.48 -0.65
C GLU A 25 -4.09 16.91 0.31
N ILE A 26 -4.28 17.53 1.49
CA ILE A 26 -5.35 17.14 2.43
C ILE A 26 -6.72 17.44 1.82
N SER A 27 -6.92 18.65 1.31
CA SER A 27 -8.21 19.11 0.78
C SER A 27 -8.66 18.34 -0.47
N GLN A 28 -7.73 17.83 -1.28
CA GLN A 28 -8.07 17.08 -2.50
C GLN A 28 -8.47 15.62 -2.24
N GLN A 29 -8.24 15.07 -1.03
CA GLN A 29 -8.50 13.65 -0.74
C GLN A 29 -9.92 13.18 -1.13
N PRO A 30 -11.01 13.93 -0.90
CA PRO A 30 -12.34 13.50 -1.34
C PRO A 30 -12.49 13.33 -2.86
N ALA A 31 -11.80 14.15 -3.65
CA ALA A 31 -11.77 14.01 -5.11
C ALA A 31 -10.90 12.81 -5.51
N MET A 32 -9.70 12.70 -4.93
CA MET A 32 -8.77 11.59 -5.19
C MET A 32 -9.40 10.22 -4.89
N LEU A 33 -10.17 10.08 -3.80
CA LEU A 33 -10.86 8.83 -3.49
C LEU A 33 -11.85 8.41 -4.60
N ARG A 34 -12.55 9.36 -5.21
CA ARG A 34 -13.47 9.07 -6.33
C ARG A 34 -12.72 8.70 -7.60
N GLU A 35 -11.61 9.37 -7.88
CA GLU A 35 -10.75 9.04 -9.02
C GLU A 35 -10.14 7.65 -8.86
N THR A 36 -9.59 7.33 -7.68
CA THR A 36 -9.08 5.99 -7.36
C THR A 36 -10.17 4.93 -7.52
N GLN A 37 -11.39 5.18 -7.03
CA GLN A 37 -12.51 4.27 -7.25
C GLN A 37 -12.81 4.07 -8.75
N GLY A 38 -12.78 5.15 -9.54
CA GLY A 38 -12.94 5.10 -11.00
C GLY A 38 -11.90 4.20 -11.66
N LEU A 39 -10.62 4.34 -11.29
CA LEU A 39 -9.52 3.50 -11.78
C LEU A 39 -9.75 2.02 -11.43
N LEU A 40 -10.12 1.73 -10.19
CA LEU A 40 -10.40 0.36 -9.74
C LEU A 40 -11.59 -0.27 -10.48
N MET A 41 -12.63 0.50 -10.77
CA MET A 41 -13.78 0.01 -11.52
C MET A 41 -13.45 -0.22 -13.00
N ALA A 42 -12.66 0.66 -13.62
CA ALA A 42 -12.21 0.48 -14.98
C ALA A 42 -11.31 -0.75 -15.14
N GLY A 43 -10.41 -1.00 -14.19
CA GLY A 43 -9.50 -2.17 -14.16
C GLY A 43 -10.07 -3.43 -13.51
N ARG A 44 -11.35 -3.43 -13.12
CA ARG A 44 -11.92 -4.48 -12.25
C ARG A 44 -11.72 -5.90 -12.78
N ALA A 45 -11.94 -6.12 -14.07
CA ALA A 45 -11.84 -7.45 -14.66
C ALA A 45 -10.41 -8.01 -14.58
N GLU A 46 -9.40 -7.16 -14.81
CA GLU A 46 -7.98 -7.53 -14.74
C GLU A 46 -7.56 -7.80 -13.30
N ILE A 47 -7.94 -6.91 -12.37
CA ILE A 47 -7.67 -7.08 -10.93
C ILE A 47 -8.30 -8.40 -10.42
N GLU A 48 -9.54 -8.68 -10.82
CA GLU A 48 -10.21 -9.92 -10.45
C GLU A 48 -9.54 -11.14 -11.09
N ALA A 49 -9.10 -11.06 -12.35
CA ALA A 49 -8.40 -12.16 -13.02
C ALA A 49 -7.06 -12.50 -12.36
N PHE A 50 -6.34 -11.49 -11.87
CA PHE A 50 -5.11 -11.67 -11.10
C PHE A 50 -5.37 -12.24 -9.70
N LEU A 51 -6.32 -11.68 -8.95
CA LEU A 51 -6.53 -12.05 -7.54
C LEU A 51 -7.30 -13.35 -7.33
N LYS A 52 -8.27 -13.68 -8.20
CA LYS A 52 -9.11 -14.90 -8.03
C LYS A 52 -8.30 -16.20 -7.87
N PRO A 53 -7.31 -16.53 -8.73
CA PRO A 53 -6.55 -17.77 -8.57
C PRO A 53 -5.70 -17.77 -7.29
N LEU A 54 -5.15 -16.62 -6.88
CA LEU A 54 -4.38 -16.51 -5.64
C LEU A 54 -5.30 -16.75 -4.42
N LEU A 55 -6.43 -16.05 -4.37
CA LEU A 55 -7.39 -16.17 -3.27
C LEU A 55 -8.09 -17.55 -3.22
N ALA A 56 -8.05 -18.34 -4.29
CA ALA A 56 -8.53 -19.72 -4.26
C ALA A 56 -7.59 -20.68 -3.48
N GLN A 57 -6.32 -20.31 -3.29
CA GLN A 57 -5.37 -21.10 -2.51
C GLN A 57 -5.66 -20.92 -1.01
N SER A 58 -5.99 -21.99 -0.29
CA SER A 58 -6.32 -21.92 1.14
C SER A 58 -5.11 -21.60 2.03
N THR A 59 -3.91 -21.91 1.56
CA THR A 59 -2.64 -21.69 2.28
C THR A 59 -1.98 -20.35 1.96
N LEU A 60 -2.56 -19.55 1.05
CA LEU A 60 -2.00 -18.25 0.69
C LEU A 60 -1.89 -17.34 1.91
N ARG A 61 -0.68 -16.86 2.15
CA ARG A 61 -0.38 -15.78 3.06
C ARG A 61 -0.36 -14.45 2.32
N ILE A 62 -0.89 -13.39 2.93
CA ILE A 62 -0.83 -12.04 2.37
C ILE A 62 -0.02 -11.16 3.32
N ILE A 63 1.04 -10.53 2.82
CA ILE A 63 1.85 -9.57 3.56
C ILE A 63 1.58 -8.19 2.98
N LEU A 64 1.08 -7.28 3.82
CA LEU A 64 0.91 -5.87 3.53
C LEU A 64 2.15 -5.13 4.01
N THR A 65 2.90 -4.51 3.10
CA THR A 65 4.21 -3.93 3.41
C THR A 65 4.38 -2.52 2.88
N GLY A 66 5.17 -1.71 3.58
CA GLY A 66 5.57 -0.35 3.23
C GLY A 66 6.55 0.21 4.27
N ALA A 67 7.12 1.38 4.02
CA ALA A 67 7.96 2.11 4.97
C ALA A 67 7.24 3.33 5.55
N GLY A 68 7.44 3.62 6.84
CA GLY A 68 6.85 4.79 7.51
C GLY A 68 5.32 4.80 7.39
N THR A 69 4.73 5.92 6.96
CA THR A 69 3.27 6.04 6.79
C THR A 69 2.67 4.97 5.87
N SER A 70 3.42 4.46 4.90
CA SER A 70 2.95 3.37 4.04
C SER A 70 2.79 2.05 4.79
N ALA A 71 3.55 1.81 5.86
CA ALA A 71 3.36 0.64 6.73
C ALA A 71 2.00 0.69 7.46
N PHE A 72 1.59 1.88 7.91
CA PHE A 72 0.33 2.08 8.62
C PHE A 72 -0.90 1.77 7.76
N ALA A 73 -0.80 1.90 6.42
CA ALA A 73 -1.86 1.44 5.53
C ALA A 73 -2.11 -0.08 5.69
N GLY A 74 -1.03 -0.87 5.80
CA GLY A 74 -1.11 -2.30 6.08
C GLY A 74 -1.71 -2.58 7.46
N GLU A 75 -1.26 -1.89 8.50
CA GLU A 75 -1.76 -2.07 9.87
C GLU A 75 -3.27 -1.81 9.99
N CYS A 76 -3.77 -0.77 9.34
CA CYS A 76 -5.20 -0.46 9.29
C CYS A 76 -6.02 -1.54 8.58
N LEU A 77 -5.46 -2.17 7.53
CA LEU A 77 -6.19 -3.09 6.66
C LEU A 77 -6.10 -4.55 7.10
N ALA A 78 -4.98 -4.98 7.69
CA ALA A 78 -4.69 -6.39 7.97
C ALA A 78 -5.77 -7.08 8.84
N PRO A 79 -6.27 -6.51 9.95
CA PRO A 79 -7.28 -7.17 10.78
C PRO A 79 -8.60 -7.39 10.02
N VAL A 80 -9.07 -6.37 9.30
CA VAL A 80 -10.34 -6.42 8.57
C VAL A 80 -10.24 -7.38 7.38
N LEU A 81 -9.12 -7.36 6.65
CA LEU A 81 -8.89 -8.28 5.53
C LEU A 81 -8.71 -9.72 6.00
N SER A 82 -7.99 -9.95 7.09
CA SER A 82 -7.84 -11.29 7.66
C SER A 82 -9.20 -11.86 8.05
N GLN A 83 -10.05 -11.07 8.73
CA GLN A 83 -11.40 -11.48 9.10
C GLN A 83 -12.26 -11.77 7.86
N ARG A 84 -12.26 -10.86 6.87
CA ARG A 84 -13.11 -10.96 5.69
C ARG A 84 -12.71 -12.10 4.75
N LEU A 85 -11.42 -12.37 4.63
CA LEU A 85 -10.88 -13.39 3.74
C LEU A 85 -10.68 -14.76 4.42
N GLY A 86 -10.84 -14.82 5.74
CA GLY A 86 -10.68 -16.05 6.52
C GLY A 86 -9.28 -16.66 6.42
N ARG A 87 -8.24 -15.82 6.29
CA ARG A 87 -6.85 -16.27 6.07
C ARG A 87 -5.83 -15.33 6.72
N ARG A 88 -4.57 -15.77 6.71
CA ARG A 88 -3.44 -15.02 7.25
C ARG A 88 -3.14 -13.79 6.38
N VAL A 89 -3.49 -12.63 6.92
CA VAL A 89 -3.13 -11.31 6.38
C VAL A 89 -2.38 -10.56 7.47
N GLU A 90 -1.15 -10.15 7.20
CA GLU A 90 -0.27 -9.51 8.17
C GLU A 90 0.24 -8.18 7.63
N ALA A 91 0.44 -7.21 8.52
CA ALA A 91 1.17 -6.00 8.22
C ALA A 91 2.61 -6.16 8.69
N ILE A 92 3.58 -6.09 7.79
CA ILE A 92 5.01 -6.21 8.10
C ILE A 92 5.74 -5.11 7.34
N ALA A 93 6.36 -4.18 8.05
CA ALA A 93 7.04 -3.05 7.43
C ALA A 93 8.22 -3.51 6.56
N THR A 94 8.49 -2.79 5.47
CA THR A 94 9.65 -3.12 4.60
C THR A 94 10.97 -3.02 5.36
N THR A 95 11.05 -2.13 6.34
CA THR A 95 12.20 -1.99 7.25
C THR A 95 12.49 -3.27 8.04
N ASP A 96 11.45 -3.99 8.44
CA ASP A 96 11.57 -5.24 9.19
C ASP A 96 11.93 -6.39 8.25
N LEU A 97 11.25 -6.47 7.09
CA LEU A 97 11.53 -7.46 6.05
C LEU A 97 12.99 -7.39 5.57
N VAL A 98 13.54 -6.18 5.42
CA VAL A 98 14.92 -5.99 4.99
C VAL A 98 15.93 -6.26 6.11
N CYS A 99 15.60 -5.87 7.35
CA CYS A 99 16.49 -6.04 8.50
C CYS A 99 16.66 -7.51 8.90
N ALA A 100 15.56 -8.29 8.90
CA ALA A 100 15.57 -9.68 9.35
C ALA A 100 14.68 -10.59 8.48
N PRO A 101 14.97 -10.72 7.17
CA PRO A 101 14.08 -11.38 6.21
C PRO A 101 13.73 -12.83 6.59
N HIS A 102 14.67 -13.56 7.18
CA HIS A 102 14.47 -14.96 7.58
C HIS A 102 13.51 -15.16 8.77
N LEU A 103 13.17 -14.09 9.50
CA LEU A 103 12.15 -14.14 10.54
C LEU A 103 10.74 -14.00 9.97
N TYR A 104 10.62 -13.41 8.77
CA TYR A 104 9.32 -13.04 8.21
C TYR A 104 8.97 -13.83 6.96
N PHE A 105 9.91 -14.16 6.07
CA PHE A 105 9.65 -14.93 4.86
C PHE A 105 9.65 -16.44 5.13
N GLU A 106 8.65 -17.12 4.58
CA GLU A 106 8.47 -18.56 4.70
C GLU A 106 8.59 -19.19 3.31
N ALA A 107 9.66 -19.98 3.09
CA ALA A 107 10.03 -20.42 1.75
C ALA A 107 8.97 -21.28 1.04
N GLU A 108 8.25 -22.11 1.80
CA GLU A 108 7.26 -23.06 1.27
C GLU A 108 5.81 -22.54 1.37
N THR A 109 5.59 -21.33 1.90
CA THR A 109 4.25 -20.75 2.05
C THR A 109 3.96 -19.84 0.85
N PRO A 110 2.95 -20.14 0.01
CA PRO A 110 2.53 -19.24 -1.06
C PRO A 110 2.23 -17.86 -0.49
N THR A 111 2.86 -16.82 -1.06
CA THR A 111 2.79 -15.47 -0.51
C THR A 111 2.37 -14.47 -1.57
N LEU A 112 1.39 -13.64 -1.25
CA LEU A 112 1.10 -12.40 -1.95
C LEU A 112 1.71 -11.23 -1.17
N LEU A 113 2.74 -10.61 -1.72
CA LEU A 113 3.35 -9.40 -1.17
C LEU A 113 2.67 -8.17 -1.76
N VAL A 114 1.92 -7.44 -0.93
CA VAL A 114 1.25 -6.19 -1.29
C VAL A 114 2.13 -5.02 -0.85
N SER A 115 2.77 -4.35 -1.79
CA SER A 115 3.75 -3.30 -1.51
C SER A 115 3.15 -1.91 -1.70
N PHE A 116 3.11 -1.13 -0.64
CA PHE A 116 2.68 0.27 -0.62
C PHE A 116 3.88 1.21 -0.71
N GLY A 117 3.80 2.22 -1.58
CA GLY A 117 4.80 3.27 -1.67
C GLY A 117 4.24 4.58 -2.21
N ARG A 118 4.72 5.73 -1.74
CA ARG A 118 4.36 7.02 -2.35
C ARG A 118 5.23 7.36 -3.55
N SER A 119 6.55 7.19 -3.43
CA SER A 119 7.51 7.55 -4.48
C SER A 119 7.99 6.38 -5.33
N GLY A 120 7.61 5.14 -4.97
CA GLY A 120 8.11 3.91 -5.59
C GLY A 120 9.62 3.64 -5.43
N ASN A 121 10.38 4.58 -4.86
CA ASN A 121 11.85 4.60 -4.91
C ASN A 121 12.53 4.48 -3.54
N SER A 122 11.82 4.02 -2.51
CA SER A 122 12.46 3.69 -1.22
C SER A 122 13.38 2.49 -1.44
N PRO A 123 14.68 2.58 -1.08
CA PRO A 123 15.60 1.46 -1.16
C PRO A 123 15.07 0.22 -0.43
N GLU A 124 14.39 0.42 0.70
CA GLU A 124 13.79 -0.64 1.50
C GLU A 124 12.63 -1.33 0.77
N SER A 125 11.80 -0.59 0.02
CA SER A 125 10.73 -1.18 -0.79
C SER A 125 11.28 -2.09 -1.89
N VAL A 126 12.34 -1.65 -2.59
CA VAL A 126 12.98 -2.46 -3.64
C VAL A 126 13.67 -3.69 -3.02
N ALA A 127 14.43 -3.49 -1.95
CA ALA A 127 15.12 -4.59 -1.27
C ALA A 127 14.16 -5.64 -0.70
N ALA A 128 12.98 -5.23 -0.20
CA ALA A 128 11.97 -6.17 0.29
C ALA A 128 11.43 -7.08 -0.82
N ILE A 129 11.22 -6.55 -2.03
CA ILE A 129 10.80 -7.32 -3.21
C ILE A 129 11.90 -8.31 -3.61
N GLU A 130 13.15 -7.84 -3.73
CA GLU A 130 14.29 -8.68 -4.11
C GLU A 130 14.55 -9.82 -3.10
N LEU A 131 14.39 -9.54 -1.80
CA LEU A 131 14.52 -10.55 -0.76
C LEU A 131 13.37 -11.56 -0.82
N ALA A 132 12.14 -11.11 -1.07
CA ALA A 132 11.00 -12.01 -1.24
C ALA A 132 11.22 -12.97 -2.42
N ASP A 133 11.63 -12.45 -3.59
CA ASP A 133 11.90 -13.25 -4.80
C ASP A 133 12.96 -14.32 -4.56
N ARG A 134 13.93 -14.06 -3.69
CA ARG A 134 14.99 -15.00 -3.34
C ARG A 134 14.58 -16.04 -2.30
N LEU A 135 13.66 -15.70 -1.41
CA LEU A 135 13.39 -16.47 -0.20
C LEU A 135 12.05 -17.22 -0.22
N VAL A 136 11.12 -16.83 -1.09
CA VAL A 136 9.79 -17.46 -1.21
C VAL A 136 9.66 -18.12 -2.57
N LYS A 137 9.27 -19.39 -2.60
CA LYS A 137 9.19 -20.18 -3.85
C LYS A 137 7.97 -19.87 -4.70
N ASP A 138 6.83 -19.62 -4.05
CA ASP A 138 5.57 -19.26 -4.71
C ASP A 138 5.17 -17.87 -4.24
N LEU A 139 5.51 -16.88 -5.06
CA LEU A 139 5.39 -15.47 -4.73
C LEU A 139 4.66 -14.73 -5.84
N SER A 140 3.73 -13.88 -5.43
CA SER A 140 3.08 -12.90 -6.29
C SER A 140 3.21 -11.51 -5.67
N HIS A 141 3.35 -10.50 -6.52
CA HIS A 141 3.47 -9.10 -6.09
C HIS A 141 2.24 -8.30 -6.52
N LEU A 142 1.72 -7.49 -5.61
CA LEU A 142 0.74 -6.45 -5.91
C LEU A 142 1.31 -5.11 -5.45
N VAL A 143 1.72 -4.27 -6.39
CA VAL A 143 2.33 -2.97 -6.10
C VAL A 143 1.27 -1.88 -6.17
N ILE A 144 1.10 -1.14 -5.08
CA ILE A 144 0.17 -0.01 -4.98
C ILE A 144 1.00 1.24 -4.68
N THR A 145 1.20 2.06 -5.71
CA THR A 145 2.00 3.30 -5.63
C THR A 145 1.24 4.52 -6.13
N CYS A 146 1.66 5.70 -5.66
CA CYS A 146 1.22 7.00 -6.19
C CYS A 146 2.04 7.43 -7.41
#